data_AF-A0A9D4GNL4-F1
#
_entry.id   AF-A0A9D4GNL4-F1
#
_cell.length_a   1.000
_cell.length_b   1.000
_cell.length_c   1.000
_cell.angle_alpha   90.00
_cell.angle_beta   90.00
_cell.angle_gamma   90.00
#
_symmetry.space_group_name_H-M   'P 1'
#
loop_
_entity.id
_entity.type
_entity.pdbx_description
1 polymer ?
#
loop_
_entity_poly.entity_id
_entity_poly.type
_entity_poly.pdbx_seq_one_letter_code
_entity_poly.pdbx_strand_id
1 'polypeptide(L)'
;MLLLLLLLLLLLLLLLLLLLLLLLLLLLLLLLLLLLLLPLPLLLLLLLLLLLLLLVLLPPPPPPRLLLLLLLLLPLLLLLLQLLLLLILPLLLLLLLLLLLLLLLLLLLYYYYYYYYYYYYYYYYYYYYYYYYYYYYYYYTTTTIHSDKKRIHTMAATTTYSPYRGACMFYKQPLFLWDFNHNCSCLSPTHIFRSPVMK
;
A
#
# COMPACT_ATOMS: atom_id res chain seq x y z
N MET A 1 1.58 11.98 16.87
CA MET A 1 0.94 11.39 15.67
C MET A 1 1.15 12.25 14.43
N LEU A 2 0.76 13.54 14.43
CA LEU A 2 0.93 14.44 13.27
C LEU A 2 2.39 14.55 12.81
N LEU A 3 3.35 14.73 13.73
CA LEU A 3 4.78 14.81 13.40
C LEU A 3 5.31 13.53 12.72
N LEU A 4 4.91 12.36 13.23
CA LEU A 4 5.31 11.07 12.65
C LEU A 4 4.74 10.92 11.24
N LEU A 5 3.48 11.29 11.03
CA LEU A 5 2.85 11.28 9.70
C LEU A 5 3.55 12.23 8.74
N LEU A 6 3.88 13.44 9.19
CA LEU A 6 4.60 14.42 8.37
C LEU A 6 5.98 13.90 7.97
N LEU A 7 6.72 13.31 8.91
CA LEU A 7 8.04 12.73 8.66
C LEU A 7 7.96 11.54 7.71
N LEU A 8 6.95 10.69 7.88
CA LEU A 8 6.68 9.53 7.03
C LEU A 8 6.30 9.97 5.60
N LEU A 9 5.51 11.03 5.45
CA LEU A 9 5.14 11.62 4.15
C LEU A 9 6.35 12.24 3.47
N LEU A 10 7.17 12.99 4.23
CA LEU A 10 8.40 13.59 3.73
C LEU A 10 9.37 12.51 3.22
N LEU A 11 9.54 11.42 3.97
CA LEU A 11 10.37 10.29 3.58
C LEU A 11 9.87 9.65 2.29
N LEU A 12 8.56 9.42 2.16
CA LEU A 12 7.95 8.88 0.94
C LEU A 12 8.17 9.81 -0.25
N LEU A 13 7.98 11.12 -0.06
CA LEU A 13 8.21 12.14 -1.09
C LEU A 13 9.67 12.16 -1.54
N LEU A 14 10.61 12.11 -0.59
CA LEU A 14 12.05 12.07 -0.88
C LEU A 14 12.41 10.81 -1.67
N LEU A 15 11.89 9.65 -1.28
CA LEU A 15 12.11 8.39 -1.98
C LEU A 15 11.56 8.44 -3.41
N LEU A 16 10.35 8.98 -3.58
CA LEU A 16 9.73 9.19 -4.89
C LEU A 16 10.57 10.13 -5.76
N LEU A 17 11.06 11.23 -5.21
CA LEU A 17 11.90 12.19 -5.91
C LEU A 17 13.23 11.56 -6.34
N LEU A 18 13.90 10.83 -5.44
CA LEU A 18 15.14 10.12 -5.74
C LEU A 18 14.95 9.10 -6.87
N LEU A 19 13.83 8.38 -6.83
CA LEU A 19 13.49 7.40 -7.85
C LEU A 19 13.20 8.08 -9.20
N LEU A 20 12.44 9.18 -9.21
CA LEU A 20 12.17 9.96 -10.40
C LEU A 20 13.47 10.48 -11.02
N LEU A 21 14.40 10.95 -10.20
CA LEU A 21 15.73 11.38 -10.64
C LEU A 21 16.51 10.22 -11.27
N LEU A 22 16.49 9.04 -10.64
CA LEU A 22 17.14 7.83 -11.17
C LEU A 22 16.54 7.41 -12.51
N LEU A 23 15.21 7.41 -12.62
CA LEU A 23 14.47 7.15 -13.86
C LEU A 23 14.85 8.14 -14.96
N LEU A 24 14.89 9.44 -14.63
CA LEU A 24 15.29 10.49 -15.57
C LEU A 24 16.73 10.29 -16.04
N LEU A 25 17.65 9.98 -15.13
CA LEU A 25 19.05 9.70 -15.45
C LEU A 25 19.17 8.49 -16.38
N LEU A 26 18.43 7.43 -16.11
CA LEU A 26 18.41 6.23 -16.95
C LEU A 26 17.87 6.54 -18.35
N LEU A 27 16.79 7.32 -18.43
CA LEU A 27 16.21 7.75 -19.70
C LEU A 27 17.18 8.64 -20.49
N LEU A 28 17.89 9.55 -19.81
CA LEU A 28 18.90 10.40 -20.43
C LEU A 28 20.06 9.55 -20.98
N LEU A 29 20.54 8.58 -20.20
CA LEU A 29 21.59 7.65 -20.63
C LEU A 29 21.14 6.85 -21.86
N LEU A 30 19.89 6.38 -21.86
CA LEU A 30 19.28 5.67 -22.98
C LEU A 30 19.22 6.53 -24.24
N LEU A 31 18.77 7.78 -24.09
CA LEU A 31 18.70 8.75 -25.19
C LEU A 31 20.09 9.06 -25.74
N LEU A 32 21.08 9.24 -24.86
CA LEU A 32 22.47 9.47 -25.25
C LEU A 32 23.04 8.27 -26.02
N LEU A 33 22.78 7.05 -25.55
CA LEU A 33 23.20 5.82 -26.23
C LEU A 33 22.56 5.73 -27.63
N LEU A 34 21.27 6.01 -27.74
CA LEU A 34 20.56 6.03 -29.03
C LEU A 34 21.11 7.09 -29.97
N LEU A 35 21.37 8.30 -29.46
CA LEU A 35 21.94 9.41 -30.22
C LEU A 35 23.35 9.07 -30.73
N LEU A 36 24.15 8.37 -29.94
CA LEU A 36 25.48 7.89 -30.33
C LEU A 36 25.40 6.78 -31.39
N LEU A 37 24.38 5.91 -31.30
CA LEU A 37 24.22 4.76 -32.19
C LEU A 37 23.63 5.12 -33.56
N LEU A 38 22.71 6.09 -33.60
CA LEU A 38 22.01 6.51 -34.82
C LEU A 38 22.95 6.92 -35.99
N PRO A 39 24.02 7.71 -35.80
CA PRO A 39 24.88 8.15 -36.91
C PRO A 39 25.89 7.09 -37.38
N LEU A 40 26.20 6.06 -36.58
CA LEU A 40 27.17 5.03 -36.94
C LEU A 40 26.91 4.36 -38.31
N PRO A 41 25.68 3.86 -38.63
CA PRO A 41 25.39 3.30 -39.95
C PRO A 41 25.58 4.31 -41.09
N LEU A 42 25.19 5.57 -40.89
CA LEU A 42 25.33 6.63 -41.90
C LEU A 42 26.80 6.99 -42.14
N LEU A 43 27.59 7.12 -41.06
CA LEU A 43 29.01 7.41 -41.14
C LEU A 43 29.79 6.29 -41.82
N LEU A 44 29.40 5.04 -41.55
CA LEU A 44 29.95 3.86 -42.23
C LEU A 44 29.65 3.87 -43.74
N LEU A 45 28.40 4.17 -44.11
CA LEU A 45 27.99 4.29 -45.51
C LEU A 45 28.72 5.43 -46.22
N LEU A 46 28.90 6.57 -45.55
CA LEU A 46 29.66 7.70 -46.08
C LEU A 46 31.13 7.33 -46.30
N LEU A 47 31.75 6.67 -45.33
CA LEU A 47 33.13 6.18 -45.43
C LEU A 47 33.28 5.21 -46.61
N LEU A 48 32.30 4.31 -46.78
CA LEU A 48 32.25 3.37 -47.89
C LEU A 48 32.16 4.07 -49.24
N LEU A 49 31.28 5.06 -49.36
CA LEU A 49 31.10 5.85 -50.58
C LEU A 49 32.37 6.64 -50.92
N LEU A 50 33.01 7.24 -49.92
CA LEU A 50 34.27 7.97 -50.08
C LEU A 50 35.40 7.03 -50.55
N LEU A 51 35.50 5.84 -49.96
CA LEU A 51 36.48 4.83 -50.36
C LEU A 51 36.26 4.37 -51.80
N LEU A 52 35.01 4.15 -52.20
CA LEU A 52 34.65 3.80 -53.58
C LEU A 52 35.02 4.94 -54.55
N LEU A 53 34.71 6.19 -54.20
CA LEU A 53 35.04 7.36 -55.02
C LEU A 53 36.55 7.53 -55.19
N LEU A 54 37.31 7.42 -54.10
CA LEU A 54 38.78 7.48 -54.12
C LEU A 54 39.36 6.40 -55.05
N LEU A 55 38.77 5.21 -55.02
CA LEU A 55 39.20 4.08 -55.82
C LEU A 55 38.91 4.26 -57.32
N VAL A 56 37.84 4.99 -57.68
CA VAL A 56 37.53 5.37 -59.07
C VAL A 56 38.45 6.50 -59.57
N LEU A 57 38.84 7.42 -58.69
CA LEU A 57 39.63 8.60 -59.04
C LEU A 57 41.15 8.36 -59.12
N LEU A 58 41.66 7.17 -58.74
CA LEU A 58 43.10 6.88 -58.73
C LEU A 58 43.56 6.36 -60.12
N PRO A 59 44.42 7.10 -60.87
CA PRO A 59 45.13 6.55 -62.01
C PRO A 59 46.49 5.95 -61.59
N PRO A 60 46.89 4.77 -62.09
CA PRO A 60 46.14 3.80 -62.89
C PRO A 60 45.05 3.08 -62.07
N PRO A 61 44.06 2.42 -62.72
CA PRO A 61 43.00 1.70 -62.01
C PRO A 61 43.60 0.71 -61.00
N PRO A 62 42.97 0.56 -59.82
CA PRO A 62 43.47 -0.31 -58.77
C PRO A 62 43.63 -1.75 -59.27
N PRO A 63 44.67 -2.47 -58.83
CA PRO A 63 44.81 -3.88 -59.18
C PRO A 63 43.55 -4.67 -58.76
N PRO A 64 43.11 -5.66 -59.57
CA PRO A 64 41.87 -6.41 -59.33
C PRO A 64 41.86 -7.14 -57.98
N ARG A 65 43.03 -7.42 -57.41
CA ARG A 65 43.17 -7.98 -56.06
C ARG A 65 42.61 -7.07 -54.97
N LEU A 66 42.78 -5.75 -55.08
CA LEU A 66 42.23 -4.78 -54.12
C LEU A 66 40.70 -4.67 -54.24
N LEU A 67 40.18 -4.69 -55.48
CA LEU A 67 38.74 -4.72 -55.74
C LEU A 67 38.09 -5.97 -55.10
N LEU A 68 38.71 -7.14 -55.26
CA LEU A 68 38.22 -8.39 -54.65
C LEU A 68 38.22 -8.31 -53.11
N LEU A 69 39.29 -7.74 -52.53
CA LEU A 69 39.43 -7.60 -51.08
C LEU A 69 38.41 -6.62 -50.51
N LEU A 70 38.15 -5.50 -51.21
CA LEU A 70 37.10 -4.55 -50.87
C LEU A 70 35.71 -5.18 -50.93
N LEU A 71 35.44 -5.93 -52.01
CA LEU A 71 34.18 -6.66 -52.19
C LEU A 71 33.93 -7.68 -51.07
N LEU A 72 34.99 -8.29 -50.53
CA LEU A 72 34.92 -9.20 -49.38
C LEU A 72 34.77 -8.46 -48.03
N LEU A 73 35.45 -7.33 -47.87
CA LEU A 73 35.46 -6.55 -46.62
C LEU A 73 34.11 -5.88 -46.35
N LEU A 74 33.45 -5.39 -47.39
CA LEU A 74 32.18 -4.67 -47.33
C LEU A 74 31.04 -5.47 -46.65
N PRO A 75 30.74 -6.72 -47.04
CA PRO A 75 29.75 -7.53 -46.36
C PRO A 75 30.18 -7.91 -44.93
N LEU A 76 31.48 -8.08 -44.66
CA LEU A 76 31.99 -8.35 -43.32
C LEU A 76 31.74 -7.16 -42.37
N LEU A 77 31.97 -5.94 -42.85
CA LEU A 77 31.73 -4.70 -42.11
C LEU A 77 30.23 -4.51 -41.83
N LEU A 78 29.38 -4.79 -42.82
CA LEU A 78 27.93 -4.74 -42.67
C LEU A 78 27.43 -5.78 -41.66
N LEU A 79 27.97 -7.01 -41.72
CA LEU A 79 27.66 -8.08 -40.76
C LEU A 79 28.06 -7.69 -39.34
N LEU A 80 29.25 -7.09 -39.16
CA LEU A 80 29.73 -6.61 -37.86
C LEU A 80 28.80 -5.53 -37.27
N LEU A 81 28.36 -4.58 -38.10
CA LEU A 81 27.40 -3.55 -37.69
C LEU A 81 26.07 -4.17 -37.27
N GLN A 82 25.57 -5.15 -38.04
CA GLN A 82 24.33 -5.83 -37.74
C GLN A 82 24.43 -6.66 -36.45
N LEU A 83 25.58 -7.30 -36.20
CA LEU A 83 25.87 -7.99 -34.94
C LEU A 83 25.92 -7.02 -33.75
N LEU A 84 26.54 -5.85 -33.92
CA LEU A 84 26.58 -4.82 -32.89
C LEU A 84 25.17 -4.33 -32.54
N LEU A 85 24.35 -4.05 -33.56
CA LEU A 85 22.95 -3.67 -33.36
C LEU A 85 22.15 -4.78 -32.66
N LEU A 86 22.36 -6.04 -33.07
CA LEU A 86 21.74 -7.22 -32.47
C LEU A 86 22.17 -7.41 -31.01
N LEU A 87 23.39 -7.01 -30.63
CA LEU A 87 23.87 -7.07 -29.24
C LEU A 87 23.31 -5.92 -28.39
N ILE A 88 23.15 -4.73 -28.95
CA ILE A 88 22.63 -3.56 -28.23
C ILE A 88 21.13 -3.67 -27.99
N LEU A 89 20.37 -4.21 -28.94
CA LEU A 89 18.92 -4.37 -28.82
C LEU A 89 18.46 -5.14 -27.56
N PRO A 90 19.01 -6.32 -27.20
CA PRO A 90 18.64 -7.03 -25.98
C PRO A 90 19.12 -6.30 -24.72
N LEU A 91 20.24 -5.57 -24.78
CA LEU A 91 20.69 -4.73 -23.67
C LEU A 91 19.68 -3.60 -23.40
N LEU A 92 19.18 -2.96 -24.45
CA LEU A 92 18.13 -1.94 -24.41
C LEU A 92 16.84 -2.51 -23.80
N LEU A 93 16.44 -3.70 -24.25
CA LEU A 93 15.26 -4.42 -23.75
C LEU A 93 15.41 -4.77 -22.26
N LEU A 94 16.58 -5.27 -21.85
CA LEU A 94 16.89 -5.59 -20.46
C LEU A 94 16.82 -4.35 -19.57
N LEU A 95 17.35 -3.21 -20.05
CA LEU A 95 17.27 -1.94 -19.34
C LEU A 95 15.82 -1.48 -19.15
N LEU A 96 15.00 -1.61 -20.20
CA LEU A 96 13.58 -1.28 -20.16
C LEU A 96 12.82 -2.19 -19.19
N LEU A 97 13.14 -3.49 -19.19
CA LEU A 97 12.54 -4.46 -18.26
C LEU A 97 12.91 -4.14 -16.80
N LEU A 98 14.18 -3.80 -16.54
CA LEU A 98 14.64 -3.39 -15.22
C LEU A 98 13.89 -2.13 -14.76
N LEU A 99 13.68 -1.18 -15.67
CA LEU A 99 12.90 0.03 -15.40
C LEU A 99 11.45 -0.28 -15.03
N LEU A 100 10.81 -1.18 -15.78
CA LEU A 100 9.45 -1.62 -15.51
C LEU A 100 9.36 -2.33 -14.14
N LEU A 101 10.34 -3.18 -13.82
CA LEU A 101 10.41 -3.87 -12.53
C LEU A 101 10.57 -2.88 -11.38
N LEU A 102 11.43 -1.86 -11.55
CA LEU A 102 11.62 -0.80 -10.58
C LEU A 102 10.33 0.00 -10.34
N LEU A 103 9.60 0.31 -11.41
CA LEU A 103 8.30 0.98 -11.33
C LEU A 103 7.26 0.11 -10.61
N LEU A 104 7.24 -1.20 -10.88
CA LEU A 104 6.35 -2.14 -10.20
C LEU A 104 6.67 -2.24 -8.71
N LEU A 105 7.96 -2.29 -8.36
CA LEU A 105 8.41 -2.30 -6.96
C LEU A 105 7.98 -1.02 -6.23
N LEU A 106 8.07 0.13 -6.89
CA LEU A 106 7.58 1.40 -6.35
C LEU A 106 6.07 1.33 -6.08
N LEU A 107 5.30 0.84 -7.06
CA LEU A 107 3.85 0.71 -6.92
C LEU A 107 3.49 -0.19 -5.72
N LEU A 108 4.22 -1.30 -5.56
CA LEU A 108 4.04 -2.22 -4.44
C LEU A 108 4.39 -1.56 -3.10
N LEU A 109 5.49 -0.81 -3.04
CA LEU A 109 5.89 -0.08 -1.84
C LEU A 109 4.87 0.99 -1.47
N TYR A 110 4.37 1.73 -2.46
CA TYR A 110 3.30 2.72 -2.28
C TYR A 110 2.02 2.06 -1.76
N TYR A 111 1.62 0.92 -2.33
CA TYR A 111 0.45 0.17 -1.88
C TYR A 111 0.62 -0.34 -0.45
N TYR A 112 1.79 -0.92 -0.13
CA TYR A 112 2.10 -1.40 1.21
C TYR A 112 2.07 -0.26 2.23
N TYR A 113 2.65 0.89 1.88
CA TYR A 113 2.61 2.09 2.70
C TYR A 113 1.17 2.58 2.94
N TYR A 114 0.37 2.64 1.89
CA TYR A 114 -1.04 3.04 1.97
C TYR A 114 -1.82 2.10 2.90
N TYR A 115 -1.62 0.80 2.74
CA TYR A 115 -2.25 -0.22 3.60
C TYR A 115 -1.83 -0.06 5.06
N TYR A 116 -0.54 0.13 5.33
CA TYR A 116 -0.03 0.36 6.68
C TYR A 116 -0.64 1.62 7.32
N TYR A 117 -0.73 2.71 6.56
CA TYR A 117 -1.36 3.94 7.02
C TYR A 117 -2.85 3.73 7.35
N TYR A 118 -3.58 3.03 6.48
CA TYR A 118 -4.99 2.70 6.71
C TYR A 118 -5.18 1.86 7.99
N TYR A 119 -4.36 0.83 8.17
CA TYR A 119 -4.39 -0.02 9.38
C TYR A 119 -4.12 0.80 10.66
N TYR A 120 -3.11 1.68 10.62
CA TYR A 120 -2.79 2.56 11.75
C TYR A 120 -3.95 3.51 12.08
N TYR A 121 -4.59 4.10 11.07
CA TYR A 121 -5.75 4.96 11.25
C TYR A 121 -6.92 4.21 11.88
N TYR A 122 -7.21 3.00 11.39
CA TYR A 122 -8.26 2.14 11.95
C TYR A 122 -8.01 1.81 13.42
N TYR A 123 -6.78 1.43 13.77
CA TYR A 123 -6.39 1.15 15.16
C TYR A 123 -6.57 2.37 16.07
N TYR A 124 -6.16 3.55 15.59
CA TYR A 124 -6.34 4.80 16.34
C TYR A 124 -7.83 5.12 16.57
N TYR A 125 -8.66 4.96 15.55
CA TYR A 125 -10.10 5.16 15.65
C TYR A 125 -10.73 4.20 16.66
N TYR A 126 -10.36 2.92 16.62
CA TYR A 126 -10.84 1.91 17.57
C TYR A 126 -10.45 2.26 19.01
N TYR A 127 -9.20 2.69 19.24
CA TYR A 127 -8.74 3.09 20.57
C TYR A 127 -9.48 4.32 21.09
N TYR A 128 -9.72 5.31 20.23
CA TYR A 128 -10.50 6.50 20.57
C TYR A 128 -11.94 6.13 20.95
N TYR A 129 -12.59 5.27 20.16
CA TYR A 129 -13.94 4.80 20.45
C TYR A 129 -14.03 4.05 21.78
N TYR A 130 -13.06 3.16 22.03
CA TYR A 130 -12.96 2.43 23.31
C TYR A 130 -12.82 3.39 24.51
N TYR A 131 -11.95 4.39 24.39
CA TYR A 131 -11.76 5.38 25.45
C TYR A 131 -13.01 6.23 25.70
N TYR A 132 -13.68 6.65 24.62
CA TYR A 132 -14.95 7.37 24.71
C TYR A 132 -16.02 6.55 25.43
N TYR A 133 -16.15 5.27 25.07
CA TYR A 133 -17.12 4.36 25.69
C TYR A 133 -16.83 4.15 27.19
N TYR A 134 -15.55 3.98 27.53
CA TYR A 134 -15.11 3.87 28.93
C TYR A 134 -15.45 5.11 29.74
N TYR A 135 -15.18 6.31 29.21
CA TYR A 135 -15.49 7.57 29.87
C TYR A 135 -17.00 7.76 30.07
N TYR A 136 -17.79 7.46 29.04
CA TYR A 136 -19.24 7.47 29.11
C TYR A 136 -19.74 6.55 30.23
N TYR A 137 -19.30 5.29 30.25
CA TYR A 137 -19.69 4.34 31.28
C TYR A 137 -19.35 4.83 32.69
N TYR A 138 -18.15 5.37 32.90
CA TYR A 138 -17.72 5.91 34.19
C TYR A 138 -18.59 7.10 34.64
N TYR A 139 -18.90 8.01 33.74
CA TYR A 139 -19.74 9.18 34.02
C TYR A 139 -21.16 8.79 34.46
N TYR A 140 -21.78 7.85 33.75
CA TYR A 140 -23.11 7.34 34.11
C TYR A 140 -23.11 6.62 35.46
N THR A 141 -22.10 5.79 35.73
CA THR A 141 -22.00 5.06 37.00
C THR A 141 -21.81 6.00 38.19
N THR A 142 -21.05 7.09 38.01
CA THR A 142 -20.79 8.07 39.08
C THR A 142 -22.03 8.92 39.39
N THR A 143 -22.78 9.33 38.36
CA THR A 143 -24.00 10.15 38.53
C THR A 143 -25.15 9.36 39.18
N THR A 144 -25.28 8.06 38.90
CA THR A 144 -26.27 7.21 39.58
C THR A 144 -25.97 7.07 41.08
N ILE A 145 -24.71 6.86 41.46
CA ILE A 145 -24.32 6.70 42.87
C ILE A 145 -24.59 7.97 43.69
N HIS A 146 -24.41 9.17 43.10
CA HIS A 146 -24.63 10.43 43.82
C HIS A 146 -26.12 10.75 44.02
N SER A 147 -26.96 10.34 43.06
CA SER A 147 -28.41 10.52 43.14
C SER A 147 -29.04 9.68 44.25
N ASP A 148 -28.54 8.46 44.48
CA ASP A 148 -29.05 7.58 45.54
C ASP A 148 -28.66 8.05 46.94
N LYS A 149 -27.46 8.61 47.13
CA LYS A 149 -27.06 9.22 48.42
C LYS A 149 -27.98 10.38 48.82
N LYS A 150 -28.46 11.18 47.87
CA LYS A 150 -29.39 12.29 48.16
C LYS A 150 -30.77 11.79 48.56
N ARG A 151 -31.21 10.64 48.05
CA ARG A 151 -32.51 10.04 48.39
C ARG A 151 -32.55 9.40 49.79
N ILE A 152 -31.42 8.85 50.27
CA ILE A 152 -31.34 8.21 51.59
C ILE A 152 -31.47 9.22 52.74
N HIS A 153 -31.02 10.46 52.57
CA HIS A 153 -31.20 11.51 53.60
C HIS A 153 -32.63 12.07 53.69
N THR A 154 -33.48 11.86 52.68
CA THR A 154 -34.88 12.32 52.72
C THR A 154 -35.86 11.24 53.20
N MET A 155 -35.50 9.96 53.14
CA MET A 155 -36.36 8.85 53.60
C MET A 155 -36.21 8.50 55.09
N ALA A 156 -35.29 9.11 55.82
CA ALA A 156 -35.14 8.90 57.27
C ALA A 156 -36.27 9.52 58.12
N ALA A 157 -37.27 10.18 57.51
CA ALA A 157 -38.34 10.87 58.24
C ALA A 157 -39.70 10.13 58.24
N THR A 158 -39.82 8.90 57.73
CA THR A 158 -41.14 8.22 57.69
C THR A 158 -41.03 6.70 57.81
N THR A 159 -40.72 6.20 59.00
CA THR A 159 -40.94 4.81 59.37
C THR A 159 -42.34 4.64 59.97
N THR A 160 -43.28 4.11 59.19
CA THR A 160 -44.45 3.40 59.72
C THR A 160 -44.69 2.16 58.86
N TYR A 161 -44.72 1.02 59.54
CA TYR A 161 -44.80 -0.38 59.09
C TYR A 161 -45.59 -0.71 57.81
N SER A 162 -45.00 -1.53 56.93
CA SER A 162 -45.67 -2.70 56.31
C SER A 162 -44.64 -3.59 55.60
N PRO A 163 -44.53 -4.90 55.91
CA PRO A 163 -43.72 -5.83 55.14
C PRO A 163 -44.52 -6.35 53.92
N TYR A 164 -43.80 -6.89 52.93
CA TYR A 164 -44.30 -7.52 51.69
C TYR A 164 -44.60 -6.59 50.51
N ARG A 165 -43.54 -6.12 49.85
CA ARG A 165 -43.51 -6.01 48.39
C ARG A 165 -42.17 -6.50 47.86
N GLY A 166 -42.19 -7.67 47.23
CA GLY A 166 -41.05 -8.20 46.49
C GLY A 166 -40.66 -7.25 45.37
N ALA A 167 -39.48 -6.65 45.49
CA ALA A 167 -38.90 -5.82 44.45
C ALA A 167 -38.14 -6.71 43.47
N CYS A 168 -38.70 -6.94 42.29
CA CYS A 168 -37.94 -7.47 41.17
C CYS A 168 -36.94 -6.40 40.72
N MET A 169 -35.66 -6.58 41.03
CA MET A 169 -34.59 -5.80 40.43
C MET A 169 -34.46 -6.19 38.95
N PHE A 170 -35.13 -5.44 38.07
CA PHE A 170 -34.80 -5.43 36.66
C PHE A 170 -33.51 -4.63 36.47
N TYR A 171 -32.38 -5.33 36.43
CA TYR A 171 -31.15 -4.76 35.86
C TYR A 171 -31.40 -4.55 34.36
N LYS A 172 -31.77 -3.32 33.99
CA LYS A 172 -31.85 -2.88 32.60
C LYS A 172 -30.41 -2.81 32.09
N GLN A 173 -29.93 -3.90 31.48
CA GLN A 173 -28.62 -3.90 30.83
C GLN A 173 -28.66 -2.91 29.65
N PRO A 174 -27.60 -2.10 29.43
CA PRO A 174 -27.52 -1.24 28.26
C PRO A 174 -27.41 -2.12 27.01
N LEU A 175 -28.47 -2.10 26.19
CA LEU A 175 -28.48 -2.62 24.82
C LEU A 175 -27.28 -2.03 24.08
N PHE A 176 -26.24 -2.81 23.82
CA PHE A 176 -25.44 -2.74 22.58
C PHE A 176 -24.53 -3.97 22.53
N LEU A 177 -25.13 -5.12 22.22
CA LEU A 177 -24.44 -6.21 21.54
C LEU A 177 -25.47 -6.94 20.68
N TRP A 178 -25.21 -6.88 19.37
CA TRP A 178 -25.79 -7.76 18.38
C TRP A 178 -25.42 -9.20 18.79
N ASP A 179 -26.39 -9.97 19.29
CA ASP A 179 -26.97 -11.15 18.63
C ASP A 179 -27.57 -12.21 19.60
N PHE A 180 -28.74 -12.70 19.17
CA PHE A 180 -29.41 -13.99 19.42
C PHE A 180 -29.80 -14.50 20.82
N ASN A 181 -31.13 -14.67 20.94
CA ASN A 181 -31.86 -15.71 21.69
C ASN A 181 -32.04 -15.50 23.20
N HIS A 182 -33.04 -14.71 23.58
CA HIS A 182 -33.56 -14.65 24.94
C HIS A 182 -34.65 -15.70 25.17
N ASN A 183 -34.28 -16.82 25.80
CA ASN A 183 -35.23 -17.63 26.57
C ASN A 183 -35.51 -16.91 27.89
N CYS A 184 -36.60 -16.15 27.95
CA CYS A 184 -37.13 -15.65 29.22
C CYS A 184 -37.82 -16.79 29.96
N SER A 185 -37.18 -17.33 31.01
CA SER A 185 -37.85 -18.21 31.96
C SER A 185 -38.45 -17.36 33.08
N CYS A 186 -39.76 -17.11 33.02
CA CYS A 186 -40.51 -16.58 34.16
C CYS A 186 -40.85 -17.75 35.11
N LEU A 187 -40.39 -17.68 36.36
CA LEU A 187 -40.87 -18.57 37.42
C LEU A 187 -42.35 -18.27 37.69
N SER A 188 -43.22 -19.17 37.25
CA SER A 188 -44.62 -19.22 37.67
C SER A 188 -44.73 -19.82 39.08
N PRO A 189 -45.53 -19.26 40.00
CA PRO A 189 -45.74 -19.83 41.32
C PRO A 189 -46.76 -20.98 41.21
N THR A 190 -46.30 -22.16 40.81
CA THR A 190 -47.08 -23.39 40.94
C THR A 190 -46.33 -24.33 41.87
N HIS A 191 -46.64 -24.27 43.17
CA HIS A 191 -46.99 -25.46 43.95
C HIS A 191 -47.41 -25.04 45.37
N ILE A 192 -48.73 -25.07 45.57
CA ILE A 192 -49.39 -25.09 46.88
C ILE A 192 -49.04 -26.44 47.51
N PHE A 193 -48.28 -26.42 48.61
CA PHE A 193 -48.02 -27.60 49.44
C PHE A 193 -49.33 -27.98 50.16
N ARG A 194 -49.96 -29.09 49.75
CA ARG A 194 -50.98 -29.77 50.56
C ARG A 194 -50.27 -30.63 51.61
N SER A 195 -50.57 -30.37 52.89
CA SER A 195 -50.26 -31.24 54.02
C SER A 195 -51.09 -32.54 53.96
N PRO A 196 -50.53 -33.71 54.30
CA PRO A 196 -51.31 -34.89 54.63
C PRO A 196 -51.66 -34.92 56.13
N VAL A 197 -52.95 -35.11 56.37
CA VAL A 197 -53.61 -35.40 57.66
C VAL A 197 -53.12 -36.74 58.21
N MET A 198 -52.69 -36.75 59.48
CA MET A 198 -52.47 -37.98 60.26
C MET A 198 -53.81 -38.63 60.64
N LYS A 199 -53.90 -39.95 60.46
CA LYS A 199 -54.80 -40.84 61.19
C LYS A 199 -53.95 -41.71 62.10
#